data_AF-A0A161SPH4-F1
#
_entry.id   AF-A0A161SPH4-F1
#
_cell.length_a   1.000
_cell.length_b   1.000
_cell.length_c   1.000
_cell.angle_alpha   90.00
_cell.angle_beta   90.00
_cell.angle_gamma   90.00
#
_symmetry.space_group_name_H-M   'P 1'
#
loop_
_entity.id
_entity.type
_entity.pdbx_description
1 polymer ?
#
loop_
_entity_poly.entity_id
_entity_poly.type
_entity_poly.pdbx_seq_one_letter_code
_entity_poly.pdbx_strand_id
1 'polypeptide(L)'
;MTSFPDPYLDRNVSRRAFWVIGALLVALTAMRLVYAGLFDLRTDEAYYWTWSKENVLSFLDHPPMISWFIRAGTLIFGDTNFGARFAGIVAMAVTQLLLADIVRRVTQDLRAVLLAVLMSEAALYYGLLMAKVAPDVALIPFAMAMLWSLVRLAESHDGRWWLAAGAFGGFALLSKLTVVMFVPGILAFMLVPEWRGRWLRSPYPWLAVLIALAISSPVLIWNAGHDWASFRFQFIRATTNNEVSLRTLGDFLGLQFGQVGVILMPVILSAVVVTAWRGYRRHEAVAILLATCVLVPFFFFAWKSLTLRVGDTWPMFLWPAGIAAAAINLTKLPADGWSPRMVRASYGWSIAAIATGIPLVVLVFLYSVAAPWNLIGKNDPLGGEGGYQVLADRALAEMKTSGATWIATTDYRTYAMLRWHLKDKVPVVQVNERARFIGFRDPGMDRIKGHTGLYIAQTADNQRRLLATTSAVLTPVAEVDTIWRGTAMKHYAIDKLTGWTPDLTPKPDTPFYRWPALAGMSVSSRIQLAAR
;
A
#
# COMPACT_ATOMS: atom_id res chain seq x y z
N MET A 1 -27.27 -37.53 -33.30
CA MET A 1 -26.74 -37.69 -31.93
C MET A 1 -25.29 -38.13 -32.03
N THR A 2 -24.37 -37.17 -31.98
CA THR A 2 -22.95 -37.43 -31.78
C THR A 2 -22.54 -36.60 -30.56
N SER A 3 -22.44 -37.28 -29.42
CA SER A 3 -21.95 -36.73 -28.17
C SER A 3 -20.48 -36.38 -28.35
N PHE A 4 -20.18 -35.11 -28.62
CA PHE A 4 -18.85 -34.59 -28.34
C PHE A 4 -18.66 -34.69 -26.81
N PRO A 5 -17.63 -35.41 -26.32
CA PRO A 5 -17.25 -35.26 -24.92
C PRO A 5 -16.81 -33.80 -24.76
N ASP A 6 -17.46 -33.05 -23.87
CA ASP A 6 -17.12 -31.67 -23.57
C ASP A 6 -15.70 -31.60 -22.98
N PRO A 7 -14.67 -31.19 -23.74
CA PRO A 7 -13.29 -31.20 -23.26
C PRO A 7 -13.02 -30.02 -22.31
N TYR A 8 -13.96 -29.08 -22.17
CA TYR A 8 -13.72 -27.81 -21.48
C TYR A 8 -14.09 -27.84 -20.00
N LEU A 9 -14.72 -28.91 -19.50
CA LEU A 9 -15.29 -28.97 -18.15
C LEU A 9 -15.23 -30.36 -17.50
N ASP A 10 -14.09 -31.05 -17.53
CA ASP A 10 -13.86 -32.04 -16.47
C ASP A 10 -13.86 -31.26 -15.14
N ARG A 11 -14.89 -31.27 -14.29
CA ARG A 11 -14.87 -30.38 -13.10
C ARG A 11 -13.77 -30.75 -12.09
N ASN A 12 -13.12 -31.89 -12.29
CA ASN A 12 -12.10 -32.38 -11.40
C ASN A 12 -10.74 -31.81 -11.77
N VAL A 13 -10.06 -31.24 -10.77
CA VAL A 13 -8.62 -30.97 -10.85
C VAL A 13 -7.93 -32.30 -10.58
N SER A 14 -7.03 -32.73 -11.47
CA SER A 14 -6.29 -33.96 -11.24
C SER A 14 -5.50 -33.87 -9.94
N ARG A 15 -5.39 -34.98 -9.19
CA ARG A 15 -4.62 -35.01 -7.93
C ARG A 15 -3.20 -34.47 -8.12
N ARG A 16 -2.58 -34.77 -9.26
CA ARG A 16 -1.26 -34.25 -9.65
C ARG A 16 -1.27 -32.73 -9.80
N ALA A 17 -2.22 -32.16 -10.54
CA ALA A 17 -2.31 -30.71 -10.73
C ALA A 17 -2.54 -29.98 -9.40
N PHE A 18 -3.38 -30.54 -8.52
CA PHE A 18 -3.61 -29.99 -7.18
C PHE A 18 -2.31 -29.90 -6.36
N TRP A 19 -1.54 -31.00 -6.31
CA TRP A 19 -0.25 -31.01 -5.59
C TRP A 19 0.80 -30.09 -6.21
N VAL A 20 0.87 -30.01 -7.55
CA VAL A 20 1.79 -29.08 -8.23
C VAL A 20 1.46 -27.62 -7.91
N ILE A 21 0.18 -27.25 -7.93
CA ILE A 21 -0.25 -25.90 -7.56
C ILE A 21 0.03 -25.64 -6.08
N GLY A 22 -0.25 -26.59 -5.20
CA GLY A 22 0.09 -26.49 -3.77
C GLY A 22 1.58 -26.26 -3.53
N ALA A 23 2.45 -27.04 -4.20
CA ALA A 23 3.90 -26.87 -4.12
C ALA A 23 4.36 -25.50 -4.65
N LEU A 24 3.77 -25.01 -5.75
CA LEU A 24 4.05 -23.68 -6.28
C LEU A 24 3.69 -22.57 -5.29
N LEU A 25 2.50 -22.63 -4.66
CA LEU A 25 2.08 -21.65 -3.66
C LEU A 25 2.98 -21.66 -2.42
N VAL A 26 3.42 -22.83 -1.98
CA VAL A 26 4.41 -22.97 -0.90
C VAL A 26 5.74 -22.33 -1.31
N ALA A 27 6.23 -22.58 -2.53
CA ALA A 27 7.47 -21.99 -3.03
C ALA A 27 7.40 -20.46 -3.13
N LEU A 28 6.30 -19.91 -3.65
CA LEU A 28 6.08 -18.45 -3.72
C LEU A 28 5.96 -17.83 -2.33
N THR A 29 5.37 -18.54 -1.36
CA THR A 29 5.32 -18.09 0.03
C THR A 29 6.70 -18.11 0.68
N ALA A 30 7.48 -19.16 0.48
CA ALA A 30 8.88 -19.22 0.93
C ALA A 30 9.71 -18.09 0.33
N MET A 31 9.55 -17.81 -0.97
CA MET A 31 10.17 -16.68 -1.66
C MET A 31 9.85 -15.34 -0.97
N ARG A 32 8.58 -15.08 -0.63
CA ARG A 32 8.19 -13.87 0.11
C ARG A 32 8.78 -13.79 1.52
N LEU A 33 8.87 -14.92 2.22
CA LEU A 33 9.53 -14.99 3.54
C LEU A 33 11.02 -14.63 3.43
N VAL A 34 11.70 -15.15 2.41
CA VAL A 34 13.10 -14.80 2.11
C VAL A 34 13.24 -13.32 1.78
N TYR A 35 12.37 -12.76 0.94
CA TYR A 35 12.34 -11.33 0.64
C TYR A 35 12.17 -10.49 1.91
N ALA A 36 11.20 -10.85 2.76
CA ALA A 36 10.89 -10.12 3.97
C ALA A 36 12.07 -10.10 4.96
N GLY A 37 12.86 -11.19 5.04
CA GLY A 37 14.01 -11.29 5.93
C GLY A 37 15.30 -10.66 5.40
N LEU A 38 15.61 -10.86 4.12
CA LEU A 38 16.92 -10.49 3.56
C LEU A 38 16.97 -9.10 2.95
N PHE A 39 15.86 -8.60 2.41
CA PHE A 39 15.86 -7.30 1.74
C PHE A 39 15.79 -6.18 2.80
N ASP A 40 16.56 -5.11 2.63
CA ASP A 40 16.51 -3.98 3.58
C ASP A 40 15.16 -3.26 3.55
N LEU A 41 14.80 -2.64 4.67
CA LEU A 41 13.60 -1.79 4.72
C LEU A 41 13.71 -0.65 3.72
N ARG A 42 12.62 -0.44 2.99
CA ARG A 42 12.43 0.73 2.16
C ARG A 42 12.14 1.97 3.01
N THR A 43 12.33 3.14 2.42
CA THR A 43 12.20 4.42 3.13
C THR A 43 10.82 4.60 3.80
N ASP A 44 9.74 4.21 3.11
CA ASP A 44 8.39 4.24 3.69
C ASP A 44 8.22 3.21 4.81
N GLU A 45 8.83 2.02 4.69
CA GLU A 45 8.73 0.97 5.71
C GLU A 45 9.42 1.40 7.00
N ALA A 46 10.60 2.00 6.88
CA ALA A 46 11.29 2.62 8.01
C ALA A 46 10.43 3.72 8.62
N TYR A 47 9.72 4.52 7.80
CA TYR A 47 8.85 5.58 8.29
C TYR A 47 7.65 5.01 9.08
N TYR A 48 6.96 4.00 8.58
CA TYR A 48 5.89 3.33 9.33
C TYR A 48 6.41 2.56 10.55
N TRP A 49 7.67 2.09 10.51
CA TRP A 49 8.33 1.56 11.70
C TRP A 49 8.54 2.65 12.75
N THR A 50 8.91 3.88 12.39
CA THR A 50 9.00 4.98 13.38
C THR A 50 7.65 5.21 14.07
N TRP A 51 6.55 5.17 13.32
CA TRP A 51 5.20 5.28 13.87
C TRP A 51 4.87 4.16 14.87
N SER A 52 5.34 2.94 14.59
CA SER A 52 5.16 1.79 15.49
C SER A 52 5.81 1.97 16.86
N LYS A 53 6.71 2.95 17.02
CA LYS A 53 7.38 3.30 18.28
C LYS A 53 6.66 4.38 19.08
N GLU A 54 5.63 4.99 18.50
CA GLU A 54 4.88 6.08 19.11
C GLU A 54 3.53 5.62 19.65
N ASN A 55 2.98 6.35 20.62
CA ASN A 55 1.68 6.06 21.22
C ASN A 55 0.69 7.19 20.90
N VAL A 56 0.42 7.40 19.62
CA VAL A 56 -0.56 8.36 19.11
C VAL A 56 -1.75 7.63 18.49
N LEU A 57 -2.92 8.26 18.53
CA LEU A 57 -4.17 7.67 18.02
C LEU A 57 -4.23 7.59 16.48
N SER A 58 -3.54 8.50 15.77
CA SER A 58 -3.44 8.52 14.31
C SER A 58 -2.23 9.36 13.89
N PHE A 59 -1.88 9.32 12.60
CA PHE A 59 -0.79 10.10 12.01
C PHE A 59 -1.33 11.03 10.92
N LEU A 60 -0.56 12.06 10.57
CA LEU A 60 -0.93 13.02 9.53
C LEU A 60 -1.16 12.33 8.18
N ASP A 61 -0.21 11.48 7.78
CA ASP A 61 -0.22 10.87 6.44
C ASP A 61 -1.22 9.71 6.31
N HIS A 62 -1.38 8.87 7.34
CA HIS A 62 -2.26 7.70 7.28
C HIS A 62 -2.82 7.31 8.66
N PRO A 63 -3.99 6.65 8.69
CA PRO A 63 -4.51 5.96 9.87
C PRO A 63 -3.51 4.95 10.49
N PRO A 64 -3.68 4.55 11.76
CA PRO A 64 -2.63 3.91 12.55
C PRO A 64 -2.43 2.40 12.30
N MET A 65 -3.34 1.68 11.64
CA MET A 65 -3.31 0.20 11.61
C MET A 65 -1.99 -0.38 11.10
N ILE A 66 -1.33 0.29 10.14
CA ILE A 66 -0.04 -0.17 9.63
C ILE A 66 1.06 -0.16 10.70
N SER A 67 1.04 0.85 11.58
CA SER A 67 1.99 0.94 12.71
C SER A 67 1.74 -0.17 13.73
N TRP A 68 0.48 -0.58 13.93
CA TRP A 68 0.12 -1.69 14.82
C TRP A 68 0.53 -3.04 14.25
N PHE A 69 0.42 -3.23 12.94
CA PHE A 69 0.93 -4.41 12.24
C PHE A 69 2.44 -4.55 12.42
N ILE A 70 3.18 -3.46 12.21
CA ILE A 70 4.64 -3.44 12.43
C ILE A 70 4.98 -3.67 13.90
N ARG A 71 4.27 -3.03 14.83
CA ARG A 71 4.47 -3.24 16.27
C ARG A 71 4.24 -4.71 16.65
N ALA A 72 3.17 -5.33 16.18
CA ALA A 72 2.88 -6.74 16.46
C ALA A 72 3.98 -7.68 15.96
N GLY A 73 4.49 -7.46 14.74
CA GLY A 73 5.59 -8.26 14.21
C GLY A 73 6.92 -8.03 14.92
N THR A 74 7.26 -6.78 15.25
CA THR A 74 8.50 -6.44 15.98
C THR A 74 8.47 -6.83 17.44
N LEU A 75 7.30 -7.00 18.07
CA LEU A 75 7.17 -7.60 19.40
C LEU A 75 7.56 -9.10 19.40
N ILE A 76 7.33 -9.81 18.30
CA ILE A 76 7.61 -11.25 18.19
C ILE A 76 9.05 -11.50 17.71
N PHE A 77 9.50 -10.76 16.69
CA PHE A 77 10.78 -11.01 16.00
C PHE A 77 11.82 -9.88 16.17
N GLY A 78 11.55 -8.92 17.07
CA GLY A 78 12.40 -7.75 17.28
C GLY A 78 12.37 -6.74 16.14
N ASP A 79 13.19 -5.70 16.25
CA ASP A 79 13.37 -4.67 15.21
C ASP A 79 14.25 -5.17 14.05
N THR A 80 13.78 -6.22 13.39
CA THR A 80 14.40 -6.87 12.23
C THR A 80 13.60 -6.60 10.95
N ASN A 81 14.22 -6.75 9.77
CA ASN A 81 13.53 -6.62 8.48
C ASN A 81 12.30 -7.54 8.43
N PHE A 82 12.46 -8.78 8.91
CA PHE A 82 11.37 -9.76 8.99
C PHE A 82 10.29 -9.34 10.00
N GLY A 83 10.67 -8.91 11.21
CA GLY A 83 9.72 -8.48 12.24
C GLY A 83 8.83 -7.32 11.79
N ALA A 84 9.40 -6.34 11.08
CA ALA A 84 8.63 -5.24 10.52
C ALA A 84 7.64 -5.70 9.43
N ARG A 85 7.92 -6.81 8.74
CA ARG A 85 7.13 -7.31 7.60
C ARG A 85 6.20 -8.48 7.91
N PHE A 86 6.37 -9.13 9.06
CA PHE A 86 5.69 -10.36 9.41
C PHE A 86 4.16 -10.28 9.30
N ALA A 87 3.55 -9.24 9.89
CA ALA A 87 2.11 -9.04 9.81
C ALA A 87 1.60 -8.85 8.37
N GLY A 88 2.44 -8.31 7.48
CA GLY A 88 2.13 -8.18 6.06
C GLY A 88 2.04 -9.53 5.36
N ILE A 89 2.95 -10.46 5.65
CA ILE A 89 2.90 -11.84 5.12
C ILE A 89 1.61 -12.55 5.58
N VAL A 90 1.23 -12.39 6.85
CA VAL A 90 -0.04 -12.94 7.36
C VAL A 90 -1.24 -12.30 6.66
N ALA A 91 -1.23 -10.99 6.46
CA ALA A 91 -2.29 -10.25 5.76
C ALA A 91 -2.48 -10.73 4.31
N MET A 92 -1.40 -11.07 3.61
CA MET A 92 -1.44 -11.66 2.27
C MET A 92 -2.14 -13.02 2.30
N ALA A 93 -1.77 -13.91 3.23
CA ALA A 93 -2.40 -15.21 3.37
C ALA A 93 -3.91 -15.09 3.66
N VAL A 94 -4.29 -14.21 4.60
CA VAL A 94 -5.70 -13.93 4.92
C VAL A 94 -6.46 -13.41 3.69
N THR A 95 -5.85 -12.49 2.93
CA THR A 95 -6.45 -11.96 1.69
C THR A 95 -6.71 -13.07 0.67
N GLN A 96 -5.76 -13.99 0.48
CA GLN A 96 -5.91 -15.11 -0.46
C GLN A 96 -6.97 -16.11 0.00
N LEU A 97 -7.06 -16.40 1.31
CA LEU A 97 -8.10 -17.27 1.86
C LEU A 97 -9.50 -16.67 1.67
N LEU A 98 -9.65 -15.35 1.90
CA LEU A 98 -10.90 -14.64 1.67
C LEU A 98 -11.27 -14.60 0.18
N LEU A 99 -10.30 -14.33 -0.70
CA LEU A 99 -10.48 -14.39 -2.15
C LEU A 99 -10.95 -15.79 -2.59
N ALA A 100 -10.25 -16.83 -2.14
CA ALA A 100 -10.58 -18.22 -2.43
C ALA A 100 -12.00 -18.56 -1.96
N ASP A 101 -12.38 -18.16 -0.75
CA ASP A 101 -13.71 -18.46 -0.20
C ASP A 101 -14.82 -17.65 -0.88
N ILE A 102 -14.58 -16.39 -1.27
CA ILE A 102 -15.53 -15.62 -2.09
C ILE A 102 -15.81 -16.35 -3.40
N VAL A 103 -14.77 -16.74 -4.13
CA VAL A 103 -14.92 -17.43 -5.42
C VAL A 103 -15.61 -18.78 -5.21
N ARG A 104 -15.16 -19.57 -4.22
CA ARG A 104 -15.75 -20.88 -3.88
C ARG A 104 -17.24 -20.77 -3.60
N ARG A 105 -17.68 -19.78 -2.84
CA ARG A 105 -19.11 -19.60 -2.50
C ARG A 105 -19.97 -19.32 -3.72
N VAL A 106 -19.47 -18.53 -4.67
CA VAL A 106 -20.21 -18.12 -5.85
C VAL A 106 -20.23 -19.18 -6.94
N THR A 107 -19.14 -19.95 -7.09
CA THR A 107 -18.98 -20.91 -8.19
C THR A 107 -19.15 -22.37 -7.78
N GLN A 108 -18.82 -22.70 -6.53
CA GLN A 108 -18.61 -24.07 -6.04
C GLN A 108 -17.65 -24.88 -6.93
N ASP A 109 -16.72 -24.20 -7.60
CA ASP A 109 -15.79 -24.77 -8.55
C ASP A 109 -14.35 -24.55 -8.07
N LEU A 110 -13.66 -25.66 -7.76
CA LEU A 110 -12.27 -25.64 -7.31
C LEU A 110 -11.33 -25.03 -8.37
N ARG A 111 -11.59 -25.21 -9.66
CA ARG A 111 -10.74 -24.62 -10.72
C ARG A 111 -10.80 -23.11 -10.70
N ALA A 112 -11.99 -22.53 -10.53
CA ALA A 112 -12.15 -21.09 -10.38
C ALA A 112 -11.39 -20.56 -9.16
N VAL A 113 -11.46 -21.30 -8.04
CA VAL A 113 -10.72 -20.96 -6.81
C VAL A 113 -9.21 -20.97 -7.06
N LEU A 114 -8.67 -22.03 -7.66
CA LEU A 114 -7.24 -22.13 -7.97
C LEU A 114 -6.79 -21.05 -8.94
N LEU A 115 -7.58 -20.74 -9.98
CA LEU A 115 -7.29 -19.65 -10.91
C LEU A 115 -7.30 -18.28 -10.21
N ALA A 116 -8.22 -18.03 -9.29
CA ALA A 116 -8.24 -16.78 -8.52
C ALA A 116 -6.95 -16.59 -7.71
N VAL A 117 -6.53 -17.64 -6.99
CA VAL A 117 -5.29 -17.61 -6.20
C VAL A 117 -4.08 -17.45 -7.11
N LEU A 118 -3.98 -18.21 -8.20
CA LEU A 118 -2.87 -18.11 -9.15
C LEU A 118 -2.82 -16.75 -9.87
N MET A 119 -3.95 -16.14 -10.22
CA MET A 119 -3.98 -14.78 -10.77
C MET A 119 -3.51 -13.76 -9.75
N SER A 120 -3.86 -13.92 -8.46
CA SER A 120 -3.31 -13.07 -7.39
C SER A 120 -1.80 -13.24 -7.28
N GLU A 121 -1.28 -14.45 -7.37
CA GLU A 121 0.16 -14.73 -7.35
C GLU A 121 0.90 -14.18 -8.58
N ALA A 122 0.23 -14.15 -9.73
CA ALA A 122 0.79 -13.66 -10.99
C ALA A 122 0.87 -12.13 -11.06
N ALA A 123 0.06 -11.42 -10.27
CA ALA A 123 0.14 -9.97 -10.15
C ALA A 123 1.30 -9.58 -9.25
N LEU A 124 2.29 -8.85 -9.79
CA LEU A 124 3.52 -8.47 -9.08
C LEU A 124 3.27 -7.88 -7.68
N TYR A 125 2.24 -7.05 -7.55
CA TYR A 125 1.91 -6.44 -6.27
C TYR A 125 1.52 -7.48 -5.21
N TYR A 126 0.57 -8.36 -5.50
CA TYR A 126 0.08 -9.36 -4.53
C TYR A 126 0.98 -10.62 -4.45
N GLY A 127 1.73 -10.93 -5.50
CA GLY A 127 2.66 -12.05 -5.53
C GLY A 127 3.97 -11.78 -4.79
N LEU A 128 4.41 -10.52 -4.71
CA LEU A 128 5.67 -10.16 -4.03
C LEU A 128 5.61 -8.85 -3.26
N LEU A 129 5.17 -7.74 -3.87
CA LEU A 129 5.39 -6.41 -3.28
C LEU A 129 4.53 -6.12 -2.05
N MET A 130 3.46 -6.86 -1.79
CA MET A 130 2.69 -6.78 -0.55
C MET A 130 3.48 -7.34 0.66
N ALA A 131 4.63 -8.01 0.42
CA ALA A 131 5.62 -8.30 1.45
C ALA A 131 6.35 -7.04 1.95
N LYS A 132 6.39 -5.95 1.14
CA LYS A 132 6.75 -4.60 1.62
C LYS A 132 5.58 -4.08 2.46
N VAL A 133 5.83 -3.63 3.68
CA VAL A 133 4.77 -3.15 4.57
C VAL A 133 4.41 -1.70 4.28
N ALA A 134 3.20 -1.51 3.76
CA ALA A 134 2.58 -0.23 3.44
C ALA A 134 1.11 -0.21 3.91
N PRO A 135 0.45 0.96 4.02
CA PRO A 135 -0.92 1.04 4.51
C PRO A 135 -1.92 0.13 3.78
N ASP A 136 -1.70 -0.10 2.47
CA ASP A 136 -2.50 -1.03 1.67
C ASP A 136 -2.43 -2.48 2.15
N VAL A 137 -1.31 -2.90 2.72
CA VAL A 137 -1.12 -4.25 3.30
C VAL A 137 -2.09 -4.48 4.45
N ALA A 138 -2.33 -3.45 5.26
CA ALA A 138 -3.32 -3.50 6.32
C ALA A 138 -4.75 -3.30 5.78
N LEU A 139 -4.95 -2.50 4.73
CA LEU A 139 -6.26 -2.23 4.16
C LEU A 139 -6.88 -3.47 3.47
N ILE A 140 -6.12 -4.10 2.56
CA ILE A 140 -6.62 -5.15 1.66
C ILE A 140 -7.32 -6.31 2.39
N PRO A 141 -6.77 -6.93 3.45
CA PRO A 141 -7.44 -8.05 4.12
C PRO A 141 -8.78 -7.62 4.75
N PHE A 142 -8.86 -6.43 5.34
CA PHE A 142 -10.10 -5.93 5.92
C PHE A 142 -11.11 -5.52 4.85
N ALA A 143 -10.66 -4.92 3.74
CA ALA A 143 -11.52 -4.64 2.59
C ALA A 143 -12.10 -5.95 2.00
N MET A 144 -11.28 -6.99 1.87
CA MET A 144 -11.73 -8.31 1.42
C MET A 144 -12.64 -9.01 2.43
N ALA A 145 -12.40 -8.86 3.73
CA ALA A 145 -13.28 -9.40 4.78
C ALA A 145 -14.65 -8.70 4.80
N MET A 146 -14.68 -7.40 4.51
CA MET A 146 -15.91 -6.64 4.30
C MET A 146 -16.69 -7.17 3.09
N LEU A 147 -16.04 -7.32 1.93
CA LEU A 147 -16.67 -7.89 0.73
C LEU A 147 -17.14 -9.34 0.97
N TRP A 148 -16.32 -10.16 1.61
CA TRP A 148 -16.65 -11.53 1.99
C TRP A 148 -17.88 -11.58 2.89
N SER A 149 -17.99 -10.68 3.86
CA SER A 149 -19.18 -10.58 4.73
C SER A 149 -20.44 -10.26 3.92
N LEU A 150 -20.36 -9.37 2.93
CA LEU A 150 -21.49 -9.07 2.05
C LEU A 150 -21.82 -10.22 1.07
N VAL A 151 -20.84 -11.03 0.68
CA VAL A 151 -21.09 -12.29 -0.05
C VAL A 151 -21.80 -13.31 0.84
N ARG A 152 -21.39 -13.43 2.12
CA ARG A 152 -22.08 -14.28 3.12
C ARG A 152 -23.52 -13.82 3.36
N LEU A 153 -23.74 -12.51 3.43
CA LEU A 153 -25.07 -11.91 3.50
C LEU A 153 -25.93 -12.31 2.28
N ALA A 154 -25.35 -12.26 1.08
CA ALA A 154 -26.04 -12.63 -0.14
C ALA A 154 -26.45 -14.11 -0.18
N GLU A 155 -25.59 -14.98 0.33
CA GLU A 155 -25.79 -16.44 0.38
C GLU A 155 -26.78 -16.86 1.48
N SER A 156 -26.61 -16.32 2.69
CA SER A 156 -27.36 -16.78 3.88
C SER A 156 -28.61 -15.96 4.18
N HIS A 157 -28.72 -14.76 3.59
CA HIS A 157 -29.72 -13.76 3.93
C HIS A 157 -29.74 -13.34 5.43
N ASP A 158 -28.72 -13.67 6.22
CA ASP A 158 -28.62 -13.25 7.62
C ASP A 158 -28.11 -11.80 7.71
N GLY A 159 -28.94 -10.90 8.24
CA GLY A 159 -28.64 -9.48 8.38
C GLY A 159 -27.43 -9.18 9.27
N ARG A 160 -27.02 -10.11 10.16
CA ARG A 160 -25.84 -9.95 11.03
C ARG A 160 -24.55 -9.78 10.24
N TRP A 161 -24.50 -10.28 9.01
CA TRP A 161 -23.35 -10.08 8.12
C TRP A 161 -23.11 -8.61 7.74
N TRP A 162 -24.11 -7.74 7.82
CA TRP A 162 -23.89 -6.29 7.75
C TRP A 162 -23.02 -5.80 8.90
N LEU A 163 -23.24 -6.29 10.12
CA LEU A 163 -22.45 -5.87 11.29
C LEU A 163 -20.98 -6.27 11.13
N ALA A 164 -20.73 -7.49 10.63
CA ALA A 164 -19.39 -7.95 10.27
C ALA A 164 -18.77 -7.07 9.16
N ALA A 165 -19.54 -6.75 8.12
CA ALA A 165 -19.09 -5.83 7.06
C ALA A 165 -18.75 -4.44 7.61
N GLY A 166 -19.56 -3.90 8.52
CA GLY A 166 -19.29 -2.65 9.23
C GLY A 166 -18.04 -2.71 10.09
N ALA A 167 -17.83 -3.82 10.81
CA ALA A 167 -16.64 -4.03 11.63
C ALA A 167 -15.37 -4.03 10.79
N PHE A 168 -15.34 -4.84 9.71
CA PHE A 168 -14.20 -4.88 8.80
C PHE A 168 -14.04 -3.58 8.01
N GLY A 169 -15.13 -2.88 7.67
CA GLY A 169 -15.09 -1.54 7.10
C GLY A 169 -14.44 -0.51 8.04
N GLY A 170 -14.74 -0.58 9.34
CA GLY A 170 -14.08 0.22 10.37
C GLY A 170 -12.58 -0.06 10.47
N PHE A 171 -12.16 -1.32 10.47
CA PHE A 171 -10.75 -1.69 10.44
C PHE A 171 -10.06 -1.27 9.14
N ALA A 172 -10.76 -1.33 7.99
CA ALA A 172 -10.24 -0.83 6.73
C ALA A 172 -10.04 0.71 6.75
N LEU A 173 -10.96 1.46 7.36
CA LEU A 173 -10.81 2.90 7.60
C LEU A 173 -9.66 3.22 8.55
N LEU A 174 -9.41 2.38 9.55
CA LEU A 174 -8.21 2.45 10.41
C LEU A 174 -6.90 2.13 9.69
N SER A 175 -6.96 1.53 8.49
CA SER A 175 -5.79 1.27 7.64
C SER A 175 -5.55 2.41 6.65
N LYS A 176 -6.56 2.76 5.85
CA LYS A 176 -6.44 3.78 4.81
C LYS A 176 -7.81 4.26 4.36
N LEU A 177 -8.00 5.59 4.36
CA LEU A 177 -9.29 6.23 4.09
C LEU A 177 -9.84 5.96 2.68
N THR A 178 -8.98 5.55 1.73
CA THR A 178 -9.38 5.26 0.34
C THR A 178 -10.41 4.14 0.22
N VAL A 179 -10.61 3.31 1.25
CA VAL A 179 -11.69 2.30 1.27
C VAL A 179 -13.09 2.91 1.14
N VAL A 180 -13.27 4.19 1.47
CA VAL A 180 -14.54 4.91 1.26
C VAL A 180 -15.03 4.83 -0.19
N MET A 181 -14.12 4.60 -1.15
CA MET A 181 -14.46 4.43 -2.56
C MET A 181 -15.23 3.14 -2.86
N PHE A 182 -15.36 2.21 -1.90
CA PHE A 182 -16.26 1.05 -1.99
C PHE A 182 -17.72 1.40 -1.64
N VAL A 183 -17.99 2.55 -1.03
CA VAL A 183 -19.36 2.95 -0.63
C VAL A 183 -20.33 2.88 -1.81
N PRO A 184 -20.03 3.41 -3.02
CA PRO A 184 -20.94 3.26 -4.16
C PRO A 184 -21.23 1.80 -4.52
N GLY A 185 -20.27 0.89 -4.38
CA GLY A 185 -20.48 -0.54 -4.62
C GLY A 185 -21.35 -1.20 -3.56
N ILE A 186 -21.19 -0.82 -2.29
CA ILE A 186 -22.04 -1.29 -1.18
C ILE A 186 -23.47 -0.77 -1.33
N LEU A 187 -23.63 0.50 -1.72
CA LEU A 187 -24.94 1.10 -1.99
C LEU A 187 -25.59 0.41 -3.20
N ALA A 188 -24.88 0.17 -4.29
CA ALA A 188 -25.41 -0.53 -5.44
C ALA A 188 -25.83 -1.97 -5.07
N PHE A 189 -25.02 -2.69 -4.28
CA PHE A 189 -25.35 -4.01 -3.73
C PHE A 189 -26.64 -3.99 -2.88
N MET A 190 -26.86 -2.92 -2.11
CA MET A 190 -28.06 -2.78 -1.28
C MET A 190 -29.30 -2.38 -2.09
N LEU A 191 -29.15 -1.45 -3.04
CA LEU A 191 -30.26 -0.70 -3.65
C LEU A 191 -30.75 -1.25 -4.99
N VAL A 192 -29.88 -1.92 -5.75
CA VAL A 192 -30.20 -2.39 -7.11
C VAL A 192 -30.90 -3.75 -7.12
N PRO A 193 -30.53 -4.75 -6.29
CA PRO A 193 -31.24 -6.02 -6.26
C PRO A 193 -32.65 -5.89 -5.67
N GLU A 194 -33.51 -6.87 -5.96
CA GLU A 194 -34.91 -6.89 -5.52
C GLU A 194 -35.08 -6.80 -3.98
N TRP A 195 -34.06 -7.22 -3.23
CA TRP A 195 -34.03 -7.16 -1.77
C TRP A 195 -33.91 -5.74 -1.18
N ARG A 196 -33.85 -4.68 -2.00
CA ARG A 196 -33.63 -3.29 -1.56
C ARG A 196 -34.57 -2.87 -0.44
N GLY A 197 -35.85 -3.24 -0.56
CA GLY A 197 -36.88 -2.87 0.41
C GLY A 197 -36.68 -3.53 1.78
N ARG A 198 -36.04 -4.71 1.82
CA ARG A 198 -35.69 -5.42 3.04
C ARG A 198 -34.57 -4.69 3.78
N TRP A 199 -33.50 -4.32 3.07
CA TRP A 199 -32.33 -3.73 3.71
C TRP A 199 -32.51 -2.26 4.09
N LEU A 200 -33.29 -1.49 3.32
CA LEU A 200 -33.63 -0.11 3.69
C LEU A 200 -34.43 -0.01 5.00
N ARG A 201 -35.32 -0.97 5.26
CA ARG A 201 -36.15 -1.03 6.49
C ARG A 201 -35.45 -1.75 7.65
N SER A 202 -34.37 -2.46 7.36
CA SER A 202 -33.59 -3.20 8.34
C SER A 202 -32.67 -2.24 9.10
N PRO A 203 -32.48 -2.41 10.42
CA PRO A 203 -31.50 -1.62 11.17
C PRO A 203 -30.06 -2.02 10.83
N TYR A 204 -29.84 -3.23 10.30
CA TYR A 204 -28.51 -3.83 10.18
C TYR A 204 -27.51 -3.03 9.33
N PRO A 205 -27.83 -2.52 8.12
CA PRO A 205 -26.89 -1.70 7.33
C PRO A 205 -26.52 -0.40 8.04
N TRP A 206 -27.45 0.21 8.77
CA TRP A 206 -27.22 1.46 9.49
C TRP A 206 -26.37 1.25 10.74
N LEU A 207 -26.64 0.16 11.48
CA LEU A 207 -25.79 -0.28 12.59
C LEU A 207 -24.37 -0.61 12.10
N ALA A 208 -24.21 -1.17 10.90
CA ALA A 208 -22.90 -1.40 10.31
C ALA A 208 -22.10 -0.10 10.11
N VAL A 209 -22.75 0.98 9.68
CA VAL A 209 -22.13 2.31 9.57
C VAL A 209 -21.70 2.81 10.95
N LEU A 210 -22.56 2.70 11.96
CA LEU A 210 -22.23 3.10 13.33
C LEU A 210 -21.05 2.30 13.90
N ILE A 211 -21.00 0.99 13.65
CA ILE A 211 -19.88 0.13 14.06
C ILE A 211 -18.59 0.55 13.34
N ALA A 212 -18.65 0.83 12.04
CA ALA A 212 -17.48 1.28 11.29
C ALA A 212 -16.92 2.60 11.86
N LEU A 213 -17.79 3.56 12.16
CA LEU A 213 -17.43 4.83 12.78
C LEU A 213 -16.89 4.66 14.21
N ALA A 214 -17.48 3.76 15.00
CA ALA A 214 -17.01 3.46 16.35
C ALA A 214 -15.60 2.85 16.34
N ILE A 215 -15.33 1.88 15.46
CA ILE A 215 -14.00 1.26 15.33
C ILE A 215 -12.97 2.27 14.80
N SER A 216 -13.34 3.09 13.81
CA SER A 216 -12.47 4.13 13.25
C SER A 216 -12.37 5.40 14.11
N SER A 217 -13.02 5.43 15.27
CA SER A 217 -13.05 6.61 16.15
C SER A 217 -11.66 7.11 16.61
N PRO A 218 -10.59 6.30 16.78
CA PRO A 218 -9.26 6.85 17.07
C PRO A 218 -8.79 7.89 16.05
N VAL A 219 -9.09 7.67 14.76
CA VAL A 219 -8.75 8.62 13.67
C VAL A 219 -9.59 9.89 13.78
N LEU A 220 -10.87 9.76 14.13
CA LEU A 220 -11.78 10.90 14.31
C LEU A 220 -11.39 11.76 15.51
N ILE A 221 -11.11 11.12 16.66
CA ILE A 221 -10.70 11.78 17.89
C ILE A 221 -9.36 12.50 17.68
N TRP A 222 -8.39 11.84 17.05
CA TRP A 222 -7.11 12.46 16.75
C TRP A 222 -7.28 13.68 15.84
N ASN A 223 -8.07 13.57 14.76
CA ASN A 223 -8.29 14.71 13.87
C ASN A 223 -9.01 15.87 14.57
N ALA A 224 -10.04 15.59 15.38
CA ALA A 224 -10.76 16.61 16.13
C ALA A 224 -9.84 17.39 17.10
N GLY A 225 -8.86 16.72 17.71
CA GLY A 225 -7.86 17.35 18.58
C GLY A 225 -6.72 18.07 17.83
N HIS A 226 -6.66 17.98 16.50
CA HIS A 226 -5.56 18.52 15.68
C HIS A 226 -6.08 19.25 14.43
N ASP A 227 -7.15 20.05 14.58
CA ASP A 227 -7.71 20.92 13.53
C ASP A 227 -8.05 20.19 12.20
N TRP A 228 -8.42 18.92 12.30
CA TRP A 228 -8.69 18.04 11.16
C TRP A 228 -7.51 17.91 10.19
N ALA A 229 -6.28 18.00 10.69
CA ALA A 229 -5.06 18.10 9.89
C ALA A 229 -4.90 16.94 8.88
N SER A 230 -5.10 15.69 9.28
CA SER A 230 -4.95 14.55 8.37
C SER A 230 -6.01 14.57 7.28
N PHE A 231 -7.27 14.83 7.62
CA PHE A 231 -8.35 14.91 6.62
C PHE A 231 -8.15 16.06 5.64
N ARG A 232 -7.76 17.25 6.12
CA ARG A 232 -7.41 18.39 5.26
C ARG A 232 -6.22 18.05 4.36
N PHE A 233 -5.19 17.41 4.90
CA PHE A 233 -4.02 16.97 4.15
C PHE A 233 -4.39 15.98 3.03
N GLN A 234 -5.22 14.97 3.32
CA GLN A 234 -5.70 14.02 2.30
C GLN A 234 -6.61 14.68 1.27
N PHE A 235 -7.52 15.56 1.70
CA PHE A 235 -8.44 16.25 0.83
C PHE A 235 -7.70 17.13 -0.16
N ILE A 236 -6.79 18.00 0.32
CA ILE A 236 -5.99 18.85 -0.56
C ILE A 236 -5.16 17.98 -1.51
N ARG A 237 -4.50 16.91 -1.03
CA ARG A 237 -3.74 15.99 -1.90
C ARG A 237 -4.61 15.34 -2.98
N ALA A 238 -5.89 15.09 -2.71
CA ALA A 238 -6.83 14.52 -3.67
C ALA A 238 -7.44 15.58 -4.61
N THR A 239 -7.57 16.84 -4.19
CA THR A 239 -8.20 17.91 -4.98
C THR A 239 -7.21 18.84 -5.68
N THR A 240 -5.93 18.82 -5.32
CA THR A 240 -4.89 19.56 -6.04
C THR A 240 -4.88 19.10 -7.49
N ASN A 241 -5.30 20.00 -8.38
CA ASN A 241 -5.30 19.78 -9.82
C ASN A 241 -4.14 20.57 -10.41
N ASN A 242 -3.30 19.88 -11.18
CA ASN A 242 -2.40 20.53 -12.12
C ASN A 242 -3.05 20.54 -13.50
N GLU A 243 -2.36 21.12 -14.48
CA GLU A 243 -2.75 21.04 -15.89
C GLU A 243 -2.97 19.59 -16.32
N VAL A 244 -3.92 19.40 -17.24
CA VAL A 244 -4.22 18.08 -17.80
C VAL A 244 -2.98 17.54 -18.52
N SER A 245 -2.53 16.35 -18.12
CA SER A 245 -1.33 15.73 -18.64
C SER A 245 -1.57 14.26 -19.00
N LEU A 246 -1.40 13.93 -20.27
CA LEU A 246 -1.41 12.54 -20.74
C LEU A 246 -0.20 11.75 -20.22
N ARG A 247 0.88 12.44 -19.83
CA ARG A 247 2.06 11.81 -19.23
C ARG A 247 1.71 11.20 -17.88
N THR A 248 1.01 11.91 -17.00
CA THR A 248 0.64 11.38 -15.67
C THR A 248 -0.43 10.28 -15.76
N LEU A 249 -1.30 10.33 -16.77
CA LEU A 249 -2.17 9.21 -17.11
C LEU A 249 -1.36 7.99 -17.59
N GLY A 250 -0.38 8.20 -18.46
CA GLY A 250 0.56 7.18 -18.91
C GLY A 250 1.34 6.55 -17.76
N ASP A 251 1.83 7.36 -16.81
CA ASP A 251 2.48 6.91 -15.58
C ASP A 251 1.53 6.04 -14.74
N PHE A 252 0.28 6.47 -14.55
CA PHE A 252 -0.72 5.70 -13.82
C PHE A 252 -0.97 4.34 -14.49
N LEU A 253 -1.26 4.33 -15.79
CA LEU A 253 -1.51 3.08 -16.53
C LEU A 253 -0.27 2.19 -16.53
N GLY A 254 0.92 2.75 -16.73
CA GLY A 254 2.19 2.03 -16.67
C GLY A 254 2.41 1.38 -15.29
N LEU A 255 2.10 2.09 -14.20
CA LEU A 255 2.15 1.55 -12.85
C LEU A 255 1.12 0.41 -12.66
N GLN A 256 -0.11 0.56 -13.17
CA GLN A 256 -1.11 -0.50 -13.07
C GLN A 256 -0.70 -1.75 -13.87
N PHE A 257 -0.20 -1.58 -15.09
CA PHE A 257 0.33 -2.69 -15.90
C PHE A 257 1.56 -3.34 -15.26
N GLY A 258 2.46 -2.56 -14.66
CA GLY A 258 3.65 -3.08 -13.98
C GLY A 258 3.33 -3.85 -12.70
N GLN A 259 2.32 -3.41 -11.94
CA GLN A 259 1.97 -3.99 -10.64
C GLN A 259 0.95 -5.13 -10.73
N VAL A 260 -0.03 -5.03 -11.64
CA VAL A 260 -1.06 -6.06 -11.83
C VAL A 260 -0.64 -7.05 -12.91
N GLY A 261 0.08 -6.61 -13.93
CA GLY A 261 0.56 -7.43 -15.03
C GLY A 261 -0.02 -7.00 -16.37
N VAL A 262 0.83 -6.99 -17.41
CA VAL A 262 0.50 -6.52 -18.76
C VAL A 262 -0.69 -7.26 -19.37
N ILE A 263 -0.74 -8.59 -19.20
CA ILE A 263 -1.85 -9.43 -19.67
C ILE A 263 -2.97 -9.50 -18.64
N LEU A 264 -2.63 -9.56 -17.35
CA LEU A 264 -3.60 -9.79 -16.29
C LEU A 264 -4.55 -8.61 -16.09
N MET A 265 -4.08 -7.37 -16.18
CA MET A 265 -4.92 -6.18 -15.97
C MET A 265 -6.06 -6.09 -17.00
N PRO A 266 -5.83 -6.21 -18.33
CA PRO A 266 -6.92 -6.26 -19.30
C PRO A 266 -7.88 -7.45 -19.11
N VAL A 267 -7.38 -8.62 -18.71
CA VAL A 267 -8.22 -9.79 -18.39
C VAL A 267 -9.16 -9.48 -17.23
N ILE A 268 -8.64 -8.89 -16.15
CA ILE A 268 -9.45 -8.50 -15.00
C ILE A 268 -10.46 -7.42 -15.38
N LEU A 269 -10.03 -6.35 -16.05
CA LEU A 269 -10.92 -5.24 -16.42
C LEU A 269 -12.05 -5.69 -17.36
N SER A 270 -11.74 -6.49 -18.38
CA SER A 270 -12.77 -7.03 -19.28
C SER A 270 -13.76 -7.93 -18.54
N ALA A 271 -13.28 -8.79 -17.64
CA ALA A 271 -14.16 -9.60 -16.81
C ALA A 271 -15.00 -8.77 -15.84
N VAL A 272 -14.45 -7.71 -15.26
CA VAL A 272 -15.19 -6.79 -14.38
C VAL A 272 -16.31 -6.08 -15.14
N VAL A 273 -16.05 -5.64 -16.38
CA VAL A 273 -17.08 -5.03 -17.24
C VAL A 273 -18.19 -6.03 -17.58
N VAL A 274 -17.84 -7.27 -17.94
CA VAL A 274 -18.84 -8.33 -18.18
C VAL A 274 -19.64 -8.65 -16.90
N THR A 275 -18.96 -8.66 -15.74
CA THR A 275 -19.60 -8.88 -14.44
C THR A 275 -20.56 -7.75 -14.10
N ALA A 276 -20.19 -6.49 -14.35
CA ALA A 276 -21.08 -5.34 -14.18
C ALA A 276 -22.30 -5.46 -15.10
N TRP A 277 -22.07 -5.68 -16.39
CA TRP A 277 -23.16 -5.80 -17.37
C TRP A 277 -24.16 -6.90 -16.97
N ARG A 278 -23.67 -8.10 -16.63
CA ARG A 278 -24.53 -9.19 -16.14
C ARG A 278 -25.22 -8.80 -14.85
N GLY A 279 -24.46 -8.27 -13.89
CA GLY A 279 -24.92 -7.92 -12.55
C GLY A 279 -26.08 -6.94 -12.58
N TYR A 280 -25.93 -5.82 -13.28
CA TYR A 280 -26.98 -4.81 -13.38
C TYR A 280 -28.16 -5.25 -14.26
N ARG A 281 -27.93 -6.04 -15.32
CA ARG A 281 -29.01 -6.56 -16.18
C ARG A 281 -29.89 -7.59 -15.46
N ARG A 282 -29.29 -8.42 -14.61
CA ARG A 282 -29.97 -9.52 -13.90
C ARG A 282 -30.19 -9.26 -12.41
N HIS A 283 -29.88 -8.05 -11.94
CA HIS A 283 -29.94 -7.68 -10.53
C HIS A 283 -29.14 -8.64 -9.59
N GLU A 284 -28.06 -9.24 -10.09
CA GLU A 284 -27.20 -10.14 -9.32
C GLU A 284 -26.34 -9.36 -8.33
N ALA A 285 -26.71 -9.40 -7.05
CA ALA A 285 -26.10 -8.60 -5.99
C ALA A 285 -24.57 -8.73 -5.91
N VAL A 286 -24.04 -9.94 -5.85
CA VAL A 286 -22.58 -10.17 -5.71
C VAL A 286 -21.81 -9.67 -6.94
N ALA A 287 -22.37 -9.83 -8.14
CA ALA A 287 -21.75 -9.31 -9.36
C ALA A 287 -21.70 -7.78 -9.35
N ILE A 288 -22.79 -7.12 -8.93
CA ILE A 288 -22.85 -5.66 -8.75
C ILE A 288 -21.81 -5.19 -7.74
N LEU A 289 -21.71 -5.86 -6.58
CA LEU A 289 -20.75 -5.51 -5.53
C LEU A 289 -19.30 -5.58 -6.04
N LEU A 290 -18.89 -6.76 -6.54
CA LEU A 290 -17.52 -6.99 -6.97
C LEU A 290 -17.12 -6.06 -8.10
N ALA A 291 -18.01 -5.86 -9.09
CA ALA A 291 -17.68 -5.01 -10.22
C ALA A 291 -17.66 -3.52 -9.86
N THR A 292 -18.62 -3.04 -9.06
CA THR A 292 -18.70 -1.61 -8.72
C THR A 292 -17.57 -1.19 -7.77
N CYS A 293 -17.16 -2.05 -6.84
CA CYS A 293 -15.98 -1.83 -5.99
C CYS A 293 -14.65 -1.83 -6.76
N VAL A 294 -14.63 -2.24 -8.04
CA VAL A 294 -13.47 -2.12 -8.92
C VAL A 294 -13.60 -0.91 -9.83
N LEU A 295 -14.71 -0.79 -10.56
CA LEU A 295 -14.89 0.22 -11.59
C LEU A 295 -14.88 1.64 -11.03
N VAL A 296 -15.54 1.88 -9.90
CA VAL A 296 -15.61 3.21 -9.30
C VAL A 296 -14.22 3.73 -8.89
N PRO A 297 -13.42 3.02 -8.06
CA PRO A 297 -12.09 3.50 -7.75
C PRO A 297 -11.17 3.53 -8.97
N PHE A 298 -11.25 2.55 -9.88
CA PHE A 298 -10.43 2.55 -11.09
C PHE A 298 -10.67 3.80 -11.95
N PHE A 299 -11.93 4.12 -12.27
CA PHE A 299 -12.27 5.29 -13.07
C PHE A 299 -11.97 6.60 -12.33
N PHE A 300 -12.17 6.66 -11.02
CA PHE A 300 -11.75 7.82 -10.23
C PHE A 300 -10.24 8.06 -10.35
N PHE A 301 -9.41 7.03 -10.15
CA PHE A 301 -7.96 7.20 -10.25
C PHE A 301 -7.49 7.46 -11.67
N ALA A 302 -8.12 6.85 -12.68
CA ALA A 302 -7.84 7.13 -14.09
C ALA A 302 -8.22 8.57 -14.47
N TRP A 303 -9.34 9.10 -13.97
CA TRP A 303 -9.72 10.49 -14.17
C TRP A 303 -8.77 11.43 -13.43
N LYS A 304 -8.50 11.15 -12.15
CA LYS A 304 -7.58 11.98 -11.33
C LYS A 304 -6.15 11.97 -11.87
N SER A 305 -5.70 10.87 -12.48
CA SER A 305 -4.36 10.78 -13.05
C SER A 305 -4.11 11.74 -14.21
N LEU A 306 -5.15 12.30 -14.82
CA LEU A 306 -5.02 13.39 -15.79
C LEU A 306 -4.46 14.67 -15.16
N THR A 307 -4.65 14.89 -13.86
CA THR A 307 -4.30 16.16 -13.18
C THR A 307 -3.30 15.99 -12.04
N LEU A 308 -3.05 14.74 -11.63
CA LEU A 308 -2.26 14.39 -10.46
C LEU A 308 -1.49 13.11 -10.73
N ARG A 309 -0.21 13.06 -10.34
CA ARG A 309 0.51 11.77 -10.32
C ARG A 309 -0.05 10.90 -9.19
N VAL A 310 -0.91 9.95 -9.54
CA VAL A 310 -1.46 8.97 -8.60
C VAL A 310 -0.32 8.08 -8.10
N GLY A 311 -0.24 7.89 -6.77
CA GLY A 311 0.79 7.03 -6.19
C GLY A 311 0.61 5.57 -6.60
N ASP A 312 1.72 4.86 -6.69
CA ASP A 312 1.82 3.47 -7.14
C ASP A 312 0.81 2.54 -6.45
N THR A 313 0.74 2.57 -5.13
CA THR A 313 -0.09 1.65 -4.34
C THR A 313 -1.54 2.11 -4.16
N TRP A 314 -1.90 3.34 -4.53
CA TRP A 314 -3.21 3.92 -4.21
C TRP A 314 -4.40 3.09 -4.68
N PRO A 315 -4.43 2.56 -5.92
CA PRO A 315 -5.54 1.74 -6.41
C PRO A 315 -5.44 0.27 -5.99
N MET A 316 -4.37 -0.20 -5.34
CA MET A 316 -4.14 -1.64 -5.15
C MET A 316 -5.17 -2.34 -4.24
N PHE A 317 -6.05 -1.62 -3.55
CA PHE A 317 -7.13 -2.24 -2.78
C PHE A 317 -8.27 -2.80 -3.64
N LEU A 318 -8.38 -2.40 -4.92
CA LEU A 318 -9.51 -2.77 -5.77
C LEU A 318 -9.33 -4.11 -6.50
N TRP A 319 -8.11 -4.47 -6.90
CA TRP A 319 -7.92 -5.61 -7.81
C TRP A 319 -8.26 -7.00 -7.24
N PRO A 320 -8.20 -7.30 -5.93
CA PRO A 320 -8.65 -8.59 -5.42
C PRO A 320 -10.13 -8.88 -5.73
N ALA A 321 -11.00 -7.87 -5.68
CA ALA A 321 -12.39 -8.01 -6.11
C ALA A 321 -12.50 -8.25 -7.62
N GLY A 322 -11.62 -7.62 -8.41
CA GLY A 322 -11.52 -7.85 -9.85
C GLY A 322 -11.03 -9.24 -10.22
N ILE A 323 -10.05 -9.78 -9.48
CA ILE A 323 -9.57 -11.16 -9.63
C ILE A 323 -10.70 -12.15 -9.31
N ALA A 324 -11.48 -11.90 -8.24
CA ALA A 324 -12.66 -12.70 -7.93
C ALA A 324 -13.66 -12.68 -9.11
N ALA A 325 -13.96 -11.51 -9.65
CA ALA A 325 -14.86 -11.35 -10.80
C ALA A 325 -14.34 -12.09 -12.05
N ALA A 326 -13.04 -12.02 -12.33
CA ALA A 326 -12.40 -12.76 -13.41
C ALA A 326 -12.55 -14.27 -13.27
N ALA A 327 -12.23 -14.82 -12.10
CA ALA A 327 -12.36 -16.24 -11.82
C ALA A 327 -13.82 -16.73 -11.87
N ILE A 328 -14.76 -15.96 -11.31
CA ILE A 328 -16.19 -16.28 -11.34
C ILE A 328 -16.70 -16.32 -12.78
N ASN A 329 -16.32 -15.37 -13.62
CA ASN A 329 -16.77 -15.30 -15.00
C ASN A 329 -16.38 -16.51 -15.83
N LEU A 330 -15.22 -17.13 -15.59
CA LEU A 330 -14.82 -18.33 -16.31
C LEU A 330 -15.84 -19.48 -16.15
N THR A 331 -16.56 -19.53 -15.02
CA THR A 331 -17.64 -20.50 -14.78
C THR A 331 -19.00 -20.04 -15.29
N LYS A 332 -19.25 -18.73 -15.32
CA LYS A 332 -20.57 -18.15 -15.66
C LYS A 332 -20.74 -17.94 -17.17
N LEU A 333 -19.68 -17.61 -17.91
CA LEU A 333 -19.74 -17.37 -19.36
C LEU A 333 -20.39 -18.53 -20.16
N PRO A 334 -20.08 -19.82 -19.90
CA PRO A 334 -20.76 -20.92 -20.58
C PRO A 334 -22.25 -20.98 -20.25
N ALA A 335 -22.61 -20.83 -18.97
CA ALA A 335 -24.00 -20.83 -18.50
C ALA A 335 -24.80 -19.64 -19.06
N ASP A 336 -24.13 -18.54 -19.35
CA ASP A 336 -24.70 -17.32 -19.92
C ASP A 336 -24.84 -17.38 -21.45
N GLY A 337 -24.49 -18.49 -22.10
CA GLY A 337 -24.65 -18.71 -23.53
C GLY A 337 -23.59 -18.03 -24.41
N TRP A 338 -22.45 -17.63 -23.85
CA TRP A 338 -21.35 -17.08 -24.65
C TRP A 338 -20.76 -18.13 -25.57
N SER A 339 -20.27 -17.70 -26.75
CA SER A 339 -19.73 -18.64 -27.74
C SER A 339 -18.54 -19.44 -27.18
N PRO A 340 -18.37 -20.72 -27.56
CA PRO A 340 -17.25 -21.55 -27.10
C PRO A 340 -15.87 -20.94 -27.39
N ARG A 341 -15.75 -20.15 -28.48
CA ARG A 341 -14.52 -19.42 -28.82
C ARG A 341 -14.17 -18.38 -27.77
N MET A 342 -15.15 -17.61 -27.31
CA MET A 342 -14.94 -16.56 -26.30
C MET A 342 -14.62 -17.17 -24.93
N VAL A 343 -15.33 -18.22 -24.53
CA VAL A 343 -15.01 -18.96 -23.30
C VAL A 343 -13.57 -19.48 -23.34
N ARG A 344 -13.17 -20.14 -24.43
CA ARG A 344 -11.81 -20.66 -24.60
C ARG A 344 -10.76 -19.55 -24.60
N ALA A 345 -11.06 -18.42 -25.23
CA ALA A 345 -10.18 -17.26 -25.22
C ALA A 345 -10.01 -16.69 -23.80
N SER A 346 -11.09 -16.54 -23.02
CA SER A 346 -11.02 -16.07 -21.63
C SER A 346 -10.17 -16.98 -20.75
N TYR A 347 -10.32 -18.31 -20.88
CA TYR A 347 -9.43 -19.27 -20.22
C TYR A 347 -7.98 -19.13 -20.70
N GLY A 348 -7.75 -19.10 -22.01
CA GLY A 348 -6.42 -18.98 -22.60
C GLY A 348 -5.68 -17.72 -22.13
N TRP A 349 -6.35 -16.57 -22.12
CA TRP A 349 -5.77 -15.32 -21.62
C TRP A 349 -5.52 -15.33 -20.11
N SER A 350 -6.38 -15.97 -19.32
CA SER A 350 -6.15 -16.14 -17.88
C SER A 350 -4.93 -17.02 -17.61
N ILE A 351 -4.76 -18.11 -18.36
CA ILE A 351 -3.57 -18.97 -18.27
C ILE A 351 -2.32 -18.22 -18.75
N ALA A 352 -2.39 -17.47 -19.85
CA ALA A 352 -1.27 -16.65 -20.33
C ALA A 352 -0.87 -15.58 -19.31
N ALA A 353 -1.83 -14.94 -18.64
CA ALA A 353 -1.58 -14.01 -17.56
C ALA A 353 -0.83 -14.67 -16.39
N ILE A 354 -1.22 -15.87 -15.98
CA ILE A 354 -0.54 -16.63 -14.93
C ILE A 354 0.86 -17.05 -15.37
N ALA A 355 0.97 -17.63 -16.58
CA ALA A 355 2.21 -18.16 -17.13
C ALA A 355 3.27 -17.09 -17.39
N THR A 356 2.86 -15.83 -17.59
CA THR A 356 3.79 -14.69 -17.76
C THR A 356 4.02 -13.94 -16.45
N GLY A 357 2.98 -13.78 -15.62
CA GLY A 357 3.06 -13.04 -14.37
C GLY A 357 3.89 -13.72 -13.30
N ILE A 358 3.73 -15.03 -13.09
CA ILE A 358 4.51 -15.76 -12.07
C ILE A 358 6.02 -15.70 -12.35
N PRO A 359 6.52 -15.98 -13.57
CA PRO A 359 7.93 -15.78 -13.89
C PRO A 359 8.40 -14.34 -13.68
N LEU A 360 7.59 -13.34 -14.04
CA LEU A 360 7.93 -11.93 -13.79
C LEU A 360 8.09 -11.67 -12.28
N VAL A 361 7.18 -12.16 -11.45
CA VAL A 361 7.26 -12.04 -9.98
C VAL A 361 8.56 -12.68 -9.47
N VAL A 362 8.89 -13.88 -9.94
CA VAL A 362 10.14 -14.58 -9.56
C VAL A 362 11.37 -13.79 -10.03
N LEU A 363 11.37 -13.25 -11.24
CA LEU A 363 12.47 -12.43 -11.76
C LEU A 363 12.67 -11.15 -10.94
N VAL A 364 11.58 -10.46 -10.55
CA VAL A 364 11.67 -9.27 -9.68
C VAL A 364 12.17 -9.65 -8.29
N PHE A 365 11.76 -10.80 -7.74
CA PHE A 365 12.31 -11.32 -6.49
C PHE A 365 13.82 -11.57 -6.59
N LEU A 366 14.26 -12.30 -7.62
CA LEU A 366 15.67 -12.59 -7.86
C LEU A 366 16.48 -11.30 -8.06
N TYR A 367 15.93 -10.33 -8.81
CA TYR A 367 16.54 -9.03 -8.95
C TYR A 367 16.67 -8.29 -7.61
N SER A 368 15.66 -8.39 -6.74
CA SER A 368 15.65 -7.71 -5.45
C SER A 368 16.65 -8.32 -4.46
N VAL A 369 16.68 -9.65 -4.35
CA VAL A 369 17.40 -10.33 -3.25
C VAL A 369 18.74 -10.93 -3.69
N ALA A 370 18.84 -11.44 -4.92
CA ALA A 370 19.97 -12.29 -5.34
C ALA A 370 20.91 -11.64 -6.36
N ALA A 371 20.43 -10.71 -7.19
CA ALA A 371 21.26 -10.10 -8.21
C ALA A 371 22.38 -9.25 -7.59
N PRO A 372 23.66 -9.44 -7.96
CA PRO A 372 24.76 -8.61 -7.46
C PRO A 372 24.98 -7.34 -8.30
N TRP A 373 24.27 -7.19 -9.41
CA TRP A 373 24.40 -6.07 -10.35
C TRP A 373 23.18 -5.14 -10.32
N ASN A 374 23.41 -3.88 -10.73
CA ASN A 374 22.38 -2.88 -10.96
C ASN A 374 22.11 -2.76 -12.47
N LEU A 375 20.90 -3.13 -12.91
CA LEU A 375 20.53 -3.10 -14.34
C LEU A 375 20.05 -1.73 -14.82
N ILE A 376 19.60 -0.86 -13.90
CA ILE A 376 18.84 0.36 -14.21
C ILE A 376 19.66 1.62 -13.83
N GLY A 377 20.86 1.43 -13.27
CA GLY A 377 21.76 2.51 -12.88
C GLY A 377 21.13 3.40 -11.81
N LYS A 378 21.27 4.72 -11.96
CA LYS A 378 20.72 5.71 -11.01
C LYS A 378 19.19 5.72 -10.92
N ASN A 379 18.51 5.16 -11.93
CA ASN A 379 17.05 5.09 -11.98
C ASN A 379 16.50 3.80 -11.34
N ASP A 380 17.36 2.95 -10.75
CA ASP A 380 16.90 1.75 -10.05
C ASP A 380 16.02 2.14 -8.84
N PRO A 381 14.72 1.78 -8.84
CA PRO A 381 13.81 2.11 -7.74
C PRO A 381 14.19 1.42 -6.43
N LEU A 382 14.92 0.30 -6.46
CA LEU A 382 15.45 -0.35 -5.25
C LEU A 382 16.66 0.43 -4.72
N GLY A 383 17.57 0.81 -5.61
CA GLY A 383 18.77 1.56 -5.24
C GLY A 383 18.48 2.96 -4.72
N GLY A 384 17.46 3.64 -5.26
CA GLY A 384 17.05 4.97 -4.79
C GLY A 384 16.57 5.00 -3.34
N GLU A 385 16.27 3.84 -2.76
CA GLU A 385 15.85 3.68 -1.36
C GLU A 385 16.81 2.81 -0.53
N GLY A 386 17.92 2.33 -1.12
CA GLY A 386 18.93 1.50 -0.46
C GLY A 386 20.18 2.28 -0.05
N GLY A 387 21.13 1.59 0.59
CA GLY A 387 22.47 2.12 0.87
C GLY A 387 22.61 3.05 2.08
N TYR A 388 21.58 3.16 2.93
CA TYR A 388 21.58 4.04 4.11
C TYR A 388 22.47 3.54 5.26
N GLN A 389 22.88 2.27 5.26
CA GLN A 389 23.84 1.76 6.24
C GLN A 389 25.16 2.54 6.17
N VAL A 390 25.66 2.81 4.96
CA VAL A 390 26.88 3.62 4.74
C VAL A 390 26.73 5.03 5.30
N LEU A 391 25.57 5.66 5.09
CA LEU A 391 25.26 6.98 5.63
C LEU A 391 25.23 6.96 7.17
N ALA A 392 24.61 5.95 7.78
CA ALA A 392 24.54 5.80 9.23
C ALA A 392 25.92 5.56 9.86
N ASP A 393 26.74 4.70 9.25
CA ASP A 393 28.10 4.41 9.70
C ASP A 393 28.99 5.66 9.59
N ARG A 394 28.87 6.41 8.50
CA ARG A 394 29.58 7.68 8.32
C ARG A 394 29.14 8.72 9.36
N ALA A 395 27.84 8.83 9.63
CA ALA A 395 27.32 9.72 10.67
C ALA A 395 27.89 9.37 12.04
N LEU A 396 27.90 8.09 12.43
CA LEU A 396 28.48 7.64 13.70
C LEU A 396 29.99 7.94 13.81
N ALA A 397 30.74 7.80 12.72
CA ALA A 397 32.15 8.17 12.68
C ALA A 397 32.35 9.66 12.94
N GLU A 398 31.57 10.52 12.27
CA GLU A 398 31.65 11.97 12.46
C GLU A 398 31.14 12.43 13.83
N MET A 399 30.20 11.71 14.45
CA MET A 399 29.78 12.01 15.82
C MET A 399 30.93 11.83 16.83
N LYS A 400 31.77 10.80 16.64
CA LYS A 400 32.93 10.54 17.52
C LYS A 400 33.99 11.65 17.43
N THR A 401 34.20 12.23 16.25
CA THR A 401 35.21 13.28 16.02
C THR A 401 34.72 14.67 16.38
N SER A 402 33.45 14.97 16.08
CA SER A 402 32.87 16.31 16.26
C SER A 402 32.33 16.59 17.66
N GLY A 403 32.17 15.55 18.49
CA GLY A 403 31.46 15.60 19.77
C GLY A 403 29.95 15.74 19.62
N ALA A 404 29.40 15.45 18.44
CA ALA A 404 27.97 15.51 18.20
C ALA A 404 27.24 14.38 18.94
N THR A 405 26.07 14.70 19.47
CA THR A 405 25.27 13.80 20.32
C THR A 405 23.91 13.46 19.74
N TRP A 406 23.49 14.16 18.68
CA TRP A 406 22.22 14.00 17.99
C TRP A 406 22.33 14.35 16.49
N ILE A 407 21.30 14.03 15.71
CA ILE A 407 21.25 14.26 14.25
C ILE A 407 19.98 15.03 13.87
N ALA A 408 20.12 16.08 13.06
CA ALA A 408 19.06 16.83 12.40
C ALA A 408 18.93 16.41 10.93
N THR A 409 17.69 16.30 10.44
CA THR A 409 17.37 16.00 9.03
C THR A 409 16.20 16.86 8.55
N THR A 410 16.11 17.10 7.24
CA THR A 410 15.04 17.90 6.61
C THR A 410 14.17 17.11 5.62
N ASP A 411 14.33 15.79 5.59
CA ASP A 411 13.55 14.85 4.79
C ASP A 411 13.13 13.68 5.69
N TYR A 412 11.83 13.40 5.75
CA TYR A 412 11.29 12.35 6.62
C TYR A 412 11.80 10.95 6.28
N ARG A 413 12.22 10.69 5.03
CA ARG A 413 12.78 9.39 4.62
C ARG A 413 14.17 9.19 5.21
N THR A 414 15.02 10.20 5.10
CA THR A 414 16.36 10.21 5.71
C THR A 414 16.25 10.09 7.24
N TYR A 415 15.33 10.84 7.87
CA TYR A 415 15.00 10.69 9.29
C TYR A 415 14.69 9.23 9.66
N ALA A 416 13.76 8.62 8.93
CA ALA A 416 13.28 7.27 9.23
C ALA A 416 14.37 6.21 9.03
N MET A 417 15.13 6.30 7.94
CA MET A 417 16.22 5.37 7.66
C MET A 417 17.34 5.49 8.70
N LEU A 418 17.73 6.71 9.09
CA LEU A 418 18.73 6.87 10.15
C LEU A 418 18.23 6.31 11.49
N ARG A 419 16.98 6.54 11.88
CA ARG A 419 16.41 5.90 13.09
C ARG A 419 16.42 4.38 12.99
N TRP A 420 16.08 3.82 11.82
CA TRP A 420 16.08 2.37 11.59
C TRP A 420 17.48 1.76 11.74
N HIS A 421 18.50 2.33 11.08
CA HIS A 421 19.87 1.82 11.12
C HIS A 421 20.53 2.04 12.49
N LEU A 422 20.23 3.17 13.15
CA LEU A 422 20.78 3.50 14.47
C LEU A 422 19.97 2.88 15.63
N LYS A 423 18.81 2.29 15.35
CA LYS A 423 17.90 1.66 16.33
C LYS A 423 17.61 2.56 17.53
N ASP A 424 17.33 3.84 17.27
CA ASP A 424 17.08 4.88 18.28
C ASP A 424 18.20 5.07 19.34
N LYS A 425 19.42 4.56 19.11
CA LYS A 425 20.57 4.76 20.04
C LYS A 425 21.08 6.21 20.06
N VAL A 426 20.78 6.95 19.00
CA VAL A 426 21.10 8.36 18.80
C VAL A 426 19.81 9.11 18.53
N PRO A 427 19.56 10.25 19.20
CA PRO A 427 18.45 11.13 18.87
C PRO A 427 18.57 11.61 17.41
N VAL A 428 17.57 11.30 16.59
CA VAL A 428 17.42 11.84 15.24
C VAL A 428 16.16 12.67 15.22
N VAL A 429 16.22 13.88 14.66
CA VAL A 429 15.11 14.83 14.59
C VAL A 429 14.90 15.29 13.16
N GLN A 430 13.67 15.13 12.66
CA GLN A 430 13.22 15.77 11.44
C GLN A 430 12.77 17.18 11.82
N VAL A 431 13.34 18.23 11.20
CA VAL A 431 13.20 19.59 11.71
C VAL A 431 12.20 20.48 10.95
N ASN A 432 11.88 20.21 9.68
CA ASN A 432 11.13 21.14 8.82
C ASN A 432 9.75 20.64 8.35
N GLU A 433 9.32 19.45 8.77
CA GLU A 433 7.99 18.89 8.51
C GLU A 433 7.34 18.45 9.84
N ARG A 434 7.46 19.27 10.89
CA ARG A 434 7.05 18.90 12.26
C ARG A 434 5.58 18.48 12.39
N ALA A 435 4.70 18.91 11.49
CA ALA A 435 3.31 18.46 11.47
C ALA A 435 3.15 16.94 11.22
N ARG A 436 4.16 16.25 10.68
CA ARG A 436 4.15 14.78 10.53
C ARG A 436 4.34 14.04 11.86
N PHE A 437 4.89 14.72 12.87
CA PHE A 437 5.39 14.12 14.11
C PHE A 437 4.64 14.63 15.36
N ILE A 438 3.39 15.06 15.18
CA ILE A 438 2.56 15.60 16.27
C ILE A 438 2.29 14.48 17.29
N GLY A 439 2.57 14.77 18.57
CA GLY A 439 2.37 13.83 19.67
C GLY A 439 3.42 12.71 19.79
N PHE A 440 4.51 12.77 19.01
CA PHE A 440 5.62 11.82 19.14
C PHE A 440 6.33 12.03 20.48
N ARG A 441 6.90 10.96 21.03
CA ARG A 441 7.64 11.01 22.30
C ARG A 441 8.88 11.89 22.21
N ASP A 442 9.39 12.28 23.37
CA ASP A 442 10.67 12.98 23.48
C ASP A 442 11.79 12.15 22.80
N PRO A 443 12.49 12.70 21.78
CA PRO A 443 13.57 11.99 21.09
C PRO A 443 14.87 11.90 21.90
N GLY A 444 14.92 12.45 23.12
CA GLY A 444 16.14 12.57 23.94
C GLY A 444 16.63 14.01 23.98
N MET A 445 15.77 14.95 24.36
CA MET A 445 16.07 16.39 24.38
C MET A 445 17.21 16.75 25.35
N ASP A 446 17.48 15.92 26.35
CA ASP A 446 18.64 16.00 27.23
C ASP A 446 19.98 15.95 26.47
N ARG A 447 20.02 15.17 25.38
CA ARG A 447 21.17 15.04 24.48
C ARG A 447 21.13 16.00 23.30
N ILE A 448 20.07 16.80 23.15
CA ILE A 448 19.91 17.74 22.02
C ILE A 448 20.15 19.16 22.50
N LYS A 449 19.48 19.57 23.59
CA LYS A 449 19.46 20.96 24.06
C LYS A 449 20.86 21.39 24.48
N GLY A 450 21.38 22.45 23.85
CA GLY A 450 22.72 22.99 24.15
C GLY A 450 23.89 22.11 23.70
N HIS A 451 23.64 20.99 23.01
CA HIS A 451 24.67 20.08 22.55
C HIS A 451 24.90 20.19 21.04
N THR A 452 26.13 19.89 20.62
CA THR A 452 26.49 19.76 19.20
C THR A 452 25.68 18.63 18.56
N GLY A 453 25.14 18.88 17.36
CA GLY A 453 24.51 17.87 16.51
C GLY A 453 25.22 17.71 15.17
N LEU A 454 24.75 16.76 14.37
CA LEU A 454 25.05 16.69 12.93
C LEU A 454 23.79 17.06 12.15
N TYR A 455 23.92 17.89 11.13
CA TYR A 455 22.88 18.09 10.13
C TYR A 455 23.21 17.24 8.90
N ILE A 456 22.29 16.34 8.55
CA ILE A 456 22.43 15.42 7.42
C ILE A 456 21.30 15.67 6.43
N ALA A 457 21.66 16.01 5.20
CA ALA A 457 20.71 16.23 4.13
C ALA A 457 21.27 15.79 2.79
N GLN A 458 20.38 15.30 1.91
CA GLN A 458 20.72 15.06 0.51
C GLN A 458 21.06 16.41 -0.13
N THR A 459 22.17 16.48 -0.87
CA THR A 459 22.69 17.75 -1.41
C THR A 459 21.70 18.42 -2.37
N ALA A 460 20.95 17.62 -3.15
CA ALA A 460 19.90 18.10 -4.05
C ALA A 460 18.74 18.82 -3.32
N ASP A 461 18.40 18.36 -2.11
CA ASP A 461 17.22 18.81 -1.35
C ASP A 461 17.60 19.58 -0.07
N ASN A 462 18.86 19.99 0.06
CA ASN A 462 19.36 20.57 1.30
C ASN A 462 18.61 21.87 1.65
N GLN A 463 18.21 22.02 2.91
CA GLN A 463 17.49 23.18 3.41
C GLN A 463 18.39 24.07 4.28
N ARG A 464 19.67 24.23 3.91
CA ARG A 464 20.61 25.08 4.67
C ARG A 464 20.10 26.52 4.83
N ARG A 465 19.42 27.06 3.81
CA ARG A 465 18.79 28.38 3.84
C ARG A 465 17.72 28.51 4.93
N LEU A 466 16.96 27.43 5.19
CA LEU A 466 15.96 27.43 6.26
C LEU A 466 16.66 27.51 7.63
N LEU A 467 17.70 26.71 7.84
CA LEU A 467 18.47 26.73 9.08
C LEU A 467 19.18 28.07 9.31
N ALA A 468 19.61 28.75 8.24
CA ALA A 468 20.19 30.09 8.33
C ALA A 468 19.22 31.18 8.85
N THR A 469 17.91 30.90 8.89
CA THR A 469 16.92 31.79 9.54
C THR A 469 16.85 31.62 11.06
N THR A 470 17.69 30.75 11.63
CA THR A 470 17.77 30.44 13.05
C THR A 470 19.17 30.78 13.58
N SER A 471 19.44 30.45 14.85
CA SER A 471 20.77 30.54 15.45
C SER A 471 21.71 29.39 15.05
N ALA A 472 21.29 28.50 14.15
CA ALA A 472 22.07 27.34 13.72
C ALA A 472 23.33 27.75 12.96
N VAL A 473 24.47 27.25 13.40
CA VAL A 473 25.74 27.35 12.69
C VAL A 473 26.07 25.98 12.10
N LEU A 474 26.24 25.93 10.78
CA LEU A 474 26.59 24.72 10.04
C LEU A 474 28.04 24.80 9.57
N THR A 475 28.83 23.79 9.89
CA THR A 475 30.22 23.65 9.41
C THR A 475 30.38 22.32 8.69
N PRO A 476 30.73 22.29 7.40
CA PRO A 476 30.92 21.04 6.67
C PRO A 476 31.96 20.13 7.34
N VAL A 477 31.63 18.85 7.51
CA VAL A 477 32.55 17.85 8.07
C VAL A 477 32.76 16.65 7.16
N ALA A 478 31.75 16.27 6.38
CA ALA A 478 31.86 15.13 5.47
C ALA A 478 30.82 15.19 4.35
N GLU A 479 31.09 14.43 3.30
CA GLU A 479 30.13 14.05 2.28
C GLU A 479 30.15 12.54 2.12
N VAL A 480 29.02 11.96 1.72
CA VAL A 480 28.90 10.51 1.53
C VAL A 480 27.82 10.18 0.50
N ASP A 481 28.13 9.20 -0.35
CA ASP A 481 27.15 8.64 -1.27
C ASP A 481 26.51 7.38 -0.69
N THR A 482 25.20 7.24 -0.82
CA THR A 482 24.55 5.95 -0.65
C THR A 482 24.90 5.08 -1.85
N ILE A 483 25.32 3.83 -1.61
CA ILE A 483 25.76 2.92 -2.66
C ILE A 483 24.74 1.78 -2.82
N TRP A 484 24.38 1.48 -4.06
CA TRP A 484 23.59 0.31 -4.44
C TRP A 484 24.33 -0.49 -5.51
N ARG A 485 24.82 -1.68 -5.12
CA ARG A 485 25.50 -2.63 -6.03
C ARG A 485 26.57 -1.97 -6.91
N GLY A 486 27.46 -1.21 -6.26
CA GLY A 486 28.56 -0.49 -6.91
C GLY A 486 28.16 0.82 -7.59
N THR A 487 26.88 1.19 -7.61
CA THR A 487 26.41 2.47 -8.17
C THR A 487 26.16 3.48 -7.04
N ALA A 488 26.72 4.68 -7.16
CA ALA A 488 26.37 5.81 -6.29
C ALA A 488 24.97 6.33 -6.64
N MET A 489 24.07 6.35 -5.64
CA MET A 489 22.66 6.66 -5.84
C MET A 489 22.32 8.10 -5.41
N LYS A 490 22.56 8.45 -4.15
CA LYS A 490 22.27 9.77 -3.57
C LYS A 490 23.48 10.30 -2.85
N HIS A 491 23.72 11.59 -3.03
CA HIS A 491 24.82 12.31 -2.40
C HIS A 491 24.32 13.09 -1.19
N TYR A 492 24.96 12.89 -0.03
CA TYR A 492 24.61 13.51 1.24
C TYR A 492 25.74 14.39 1.76
N ALA A 493 25.38 15.58 2.22
CA ALA A 493 26.25 16.45 3.00
C ALA A 493 26.00 16.23 4.50
N ILE A 494 27.08 16.20 5.27
CA ILE A 494 27.09 16.14 6.72
C ILE A 494 27.78 17.39 7.25
N ASP A 495 27.04 18.18 8.01
CA ASP A 495 27.51 19.39 8.65
C ASP A 495 27.49 19.22 10.17
N LYS A 496 28.51 19.71 10.86
CA LYS A 496 28.43 19.96 12.30
C LYS A 496 27.44 21.09 12.54
N LEU A 497 26.51 20.88 13.46
CA LEU A 497 25.45 21.80 13.83
C LEU A 497 25.64 22.27 15.28
N THR A 498 25.75 23.57 15.48
CA THR A 498 25.88 24.20 16.82
C THR A 498 24.97 25.43 16.94
N GLY A 499 24.83 25.96 18.16
CA GLY A 499 24.13 27.22 18.41
C GLY A 499 22.61 27.17 18.33
N TRP A 500 22.01 26.00 18.08
CA TRP A 500 20.58 25.85 17.88
C TRP A 500 20.03 24.58 18.52
N THR A 501 18.78 24.68 18.98
CA THR A 501 17.99 23.55 19.48
C THR A 501 16.67 23.57 18.72
N PRO A 502 16.27 22.45 18.07
CA PRO A 502 15.04 22.39 17.32
C PRO A 502 13.82 22.50 18.24
N ASP A 503 12.84 23.29 17.82
CA ASP A 503 11.50 23.27 18.41
C ASP A 503 10.75 22.04 17.87
N LEU A 504 10.31 21.16 18.77
CA LEU A 504 9.60 19.93 18.39
C LEU A 504 8.13 20.17 18.07
N THR A 505 7.56 21.27 18.58
CA THR A 505 6.15 21.67 18.46
C THR A 505 6.03 23.11 17.96
N PRO A 506 6.64 23.45 16.81
CA PRO A 506 6.61 24.82 16.32
C PRO A 506 5.20 25.20 15.90
N LYS A 507 4.88 26.49 15.99
CA LYS A 507 3.56 27.00 15.61
C LYS A 507 3.24 26.74 14.13
N PRO A 508 1.96 26.58 13.75
CA PRO A 508 1.59 26.20 12.38
C PRO A 508 2.00 27.16 11.26
N ASP A 509 2.21 28.43 11.58
CA ASP A 509 2.64 29.50 10.69
C ASP A 509 4.15 29.53 10.43
N THR A 510 4.92 28.71 11.14
CA THR A 510 6.37 28.63 10.97
C THR A 510 6.77 27.79 9.75
N PRO A 511 7.94 28.09 9.13
CA PRO A 511 8.45 27.29 8.03
C PRO A 511 8.92 25.88 8.42
N PHE A 512 8.84 25.53 9.71
CA PHE A 512 9.21 24.22 10.27
C PHE A 512 8.02 23.26 10.45
N TYR A 513 6.78 23.75 10.47
CA TYR A 513 5.58 22.92 10.67
C TYR A 513 5.07 22.27 9.36
N ARG A 514 4.93 23.08 8.29
CA ARG A 514 4.70 22.72 6.87
C ARG A 514 3.51 21.82 6.45
N TRP A 515 2.45 21.49 7.21
CA TRP A 515 1.35 20.73 6.54
C TRP A 515 0.60 21.49 5.43
N PRO A 516 0.31 22.81 5.51
CA PRO A 516 -0.38 23.52 4.42
C PRO A 516 0.47 23.63 3.15
N ALA A 517 1.78 23.81 3.31
CA ALA A 517 2.75 23.80 2.21
C ALA A 517 2.91 22.40 1.60
N LEU A 518 2.96 21.34 2.43
CA LEU A 518 3.03 19.96 1.95
C LEU A 518 1.76 19.52 1.21
N ALA A 519 0.62 20.07 1.60
CA ALA A 519 -0.67 19.83 0.96
C ALA A 519 -0.80 20.59 -0.39
N GLY A 520 -0.43 21.87 -0.43
CA GLY A 520 -0.62 22.78 -1.58
C GLY A 520 0.50 22.82 -2.62
N MET A 521 1.63 22.12 -2.44
CA MET A 521 2.70 22.08 -3.45
C MET A 521 2.24 21.38 -4.73
N SER A 522 2.09 22.16 -5.81
CA SER A 522 1.89 21.64 -7.17
C SER A 522 3.00 20.64 -7.53
N VAL A 523 2.65 19.63 -8.32
CA VAL A 523 3.61 18.58 -8.72
C VAL A 523 4.80 19.17 -9.48
N SER A 524 4.63 20.33 -10.14
CA SER A 524 5.70 21.12 -10.76
C SER A 524 6.87 21.41 -9.80
N SER A 525 6.58 21.79 -8.55
CA SER A 525 7.59 22.01 -7.52
C SER A 525 8.27 20.72 -7.03
N ARG A 526 7.56 19.57 -7.08
CA ARG A 526 8.12 18.26 -6.71
C ARG A 526 8.95 17.63 -7.82
N ILE A 527 8.62 17.87 -9.09
CA ILE A 527 9.41 17.43 -10.24
C ILE A 527 10.69 18.25 -10.37
N GLN A 528 10.69 19.54 -10.01
CA GLN A 528 11.93 20.32 -9.94
C GLN A 528 12.88 19.88 -8.81
N LEU A 529 12.37 19.27 -7.73
CA LEU A 529 13.18 18.60 -6.69
C LEU A 529 13.57 17.16 -7.06
N ALA A 530 12.69 16.39 -7.72
CA ALA A 530 12.93 14.98 -8.05
C ALA A 530 13.69 14.76 -9.38
N ALA A 531 13.79 15.79 -10.23
CA ALA A 531 14.52 15.76 -11.51
C ALA A 531 15.80 16.62 -11.48
N ARG A 532 16.30 16.96 -10.28
CA ARG A 532 17.61 17.60 -10.08
C ARG A 532 18.48 16.76 -9.15
#